data_AF-A0A2A3G8S8-F1
#
_entry.id   AF-A0A2A3G8S8-F1
#
_cell.length_a   1.000
_cell.length_b   1.000
_cell.length_c   1.000
_cell.angle_alpha   90.00
_cell.angle_beta   90.00
_cell.angle_gamma   90.00
#
_symmetry.space_group_name_H-M   'P 1'
#
loop_
_entity.id
_entity.type
_entity.pdbx_description
1 polymer ?
#
loop_
_entity_poly.entity_id
_entity_poly.type
_entity_poly.pdbx_seq_one_letter_code
_entity_poly.pdbx_strand_id
1 'polypeptide(L)'
;MAALHFRGTGLPDEQPVEFWVDSGVISTEPIPGADTVCESGWIVPGLVDAHCHVGIRFGGGGGESVEGLIAQAETERDCGVLLIRDAGSPVDTRFVDDRPDLPRIVRAGQHIAAPKRYIRGLPVDLEDESQLPDEVVRQARAGDGWVKLVGDWIDRSAGDLAPLWSDDILVEAIAAAHREGARVTAHVFAEDALPGLINAGIDCIEHGTGLTDETIELMVSHGTALVPTLINIATFPDIAESASRFPVYAAHMRDLHSRVKDTIGAAHDAGIPIYAGTDAGGSIVHGRIADEVEELKAVGLTPSEALGAACWDARAWLGHPGVEAGAPADLLVFRNDPRASSDTLAAPDVVVLRGVVVKTR
;
A
#
# COMPACT_ATOMS: atom_id res chain seq x y z
N MET A 1 -16.74 -10.15 -25.20
CA MET A 1 -15.35 -10.01 -25.71
C MET A 1 -14.91 -11.37 -26.19
N ALA A 2 -13.94 -11.45 -27.10
CA ALA A 2 -13.34 -12.73 -27.46
C ALA A 2 -12.61 -13.31 -26.24
N ALA A 3 -12.60 -14.63 -26.12
CA ALA A 3 -11.76 -15.29 -25.12
C ALA A 3 -10.29 -15.02 -25.45
N LEU A 4 -9.45 -14.95 -24.42
CA LEU A 4 -8.02 -14.73 -24.54
C LEU A 4 -7.25 -16.01 -24.18
N HIS A 5 -6.05 -16.17 -24.72
CA HIS A 5 -5.17 -17.29 -24.45
C HIS A 5 -3.77 -16.78 -24.08
N PHE A 6 -3.18 -17.35 -23.03
CA PHE A 6 -1.89 -16.98 -22.49
C PHE A 6 -1.02 -18.20 -22.30
N ARG A 7 0.24 -18.09 -22.71
CA ARG A 7 1.29 -19.06 -22.40
C ARG A 7 2.58 -18.33 -22.05
N GLY A 8 3.25 -18.77 -20.98
CA GLY A 8 4.48 -18.15 -20.52
C GLY A 8 5.08 -18.85 -19.30
N THR A 9 5.86 -18.11 -18.53
CA THR A 9 6.45 -18.55 -17.25
C THR A 9 5.76 -17.80 -16.11
N GLY A 10 5.18 -18.54 -15.18
CA GLY A 10 4.58 -17.97 -13.97
C GLY A 10 5.63 -17.62 -12.92
N LEU A 11 5.32 -16.65 -12.07
CA LEU A 11 6.03 -16.42 -10.81
C LEU A 11 5.08 -16.68 -9.63
N PRO A 12 5.60 -17.11 -8.46
CA PRO A 12 7.02 -17.17 -8.08
C PRO A 12 7.78 -18.46 -8.43
N ASP A 13 7.11 -19.51 -8.89
CA ASP A 13 7.70 -20.87 -9.01
C ASP A 13 8.49 -21.13 -10.31
N GLU A 14 8.51 -20.14 -11.22
CA GLU A 14 9.18 -20.19 -12.52
C GLU A 14 8.69 -21.36 -13.39
N GLN A 15 7.46 -21.83 -13.18
CA GLN A 15 6.88 -22.92 -13.94
C GLN A 15 6.19 -22.43 -15.21
N PRO A 16 6.19 -23.23 -16.30
CA PRO A 16 5.36 -22.94 -17.46
C PRO A 16 3.88 -22.88 -17.08
N VAL A 17 3.20 -21.83 -17.53
CA VAL A 17 1.76 -21.64 -17.37
C VAL A 17 1.08 -21.53 -18.72
N GLU A 18 -0.12 -22.09 -18.82
CA GLU A 18 -0.99 -22.00 -19.99
C GLU A 18 -2.44 -21.95 -19.51
N PHE A 19 -3.17 -20.91 -19.92
CA PHE A 19 -4.56 -20.72 -19.52
C PHE A 19 -5.31 -19.83 -20.51
N TRP A 20 -6.63 -19.84 -20.37
CA TRP A 20 -7.57 -19.03 -21.14
C TRP A 20 -8.28 -18.06 -20.21
N VAL A 21 -8.78 -16.98 -20.78
CA VAL A 21 -9.65 -16.04 -20.08
C VAL A 21 -10.92 -15.88 -20.88
N ASP A 22 -12.07 -16.13 -20.25
CA ASP A 22 -13.38 -15.84 -20.84
C ASP A 22 -14.27 -15.19 -19.79
N SER A 23 -15.10 -14.25 -20.24
CA SER A 23 -16.04 -13.52 -19.38
C SER A 23 -15.38 -12.91 -18.12
N GLY A 24 -14.10 -12.54 -18.24
CA GLY A 24 -13.32 -11.88 -17.19
C GLY A 24 -12.63 -12.81 -16.17
N VAL A 25 -12.76 -14.14 -16.32
CA VAL A 25 -12.20 -15.12 -15.39
C VAL A 25 -11.23 -16.08 -16.07
N ILE A 26 -10.28 -16.59 -15.29
CA ILE A 26 -9.26 -17.54 -15.74
C ILE A 26 -9.84 -18.97 -15.83
N SER A 27 -9.50 -19.68 -16.90
CA SER A 27 -9.84 -21.08 -17.16
C SER A 27 -8.60 -21.87 -17.52
N THR A 28 -8.43 -23.05 -16.95
CA THR A 28 -7.40 -24.02 -17.37
C THR A 28 -7.88 -24.94 -18.49
N GLU A 29 -9.17 -24.90 -18.83
CA GLU A 29 -9.74 -25.64 -19.95
C GLU A 29 -9.62 -24.83 -21.25
N PRO A 30 -9.16 -25.45 -22.36
CA PRO A 30 -9.03 -24.78 -23.65
C PRO A 30 -10.33 -24.18 -24.18
N ILE A 31 -10.27 -22.93 -24.65
CA ILE A 31 -11.40 -22.23 -25.26
C ILE A 31 -11.18 -22.08 -26.76
N PRO A 32 -11.95 -22.78 -27.63
CA PRO A 32 -11.79 -22.71 -29.08
C PRO A 32 -11.97 -21.29 -29.62
N GLY A 33 -11.02 -20.86 -30.46
CA GLY A 33 -11.05 -19.55 -31.09
C GLY A 33 -10.63 -18.38 -30.18
N ALA A 34 -10.00 -18.67 -29.03
CA ALA A 34 -9.42 -17.64 -28.18
C ALA A 34 -8.24 -16.93 -28.87
N ASP A 35 -8.20 -15.60 -28.73
CA ASP A 35 -7.12 -14.76 -29.23
C ASP A 35 -5.87 -14.95 -28.35
N THR A 36 -4.76 -15.36 -28.96
CA THR A 36 -3.51 -15.56 -28.22
C THR A 36 -2.86 -14.20 -27.93
N VAL A 37 -2.76 -13.86 -26.65
CA VAL A 37 -2.17 -12.61 -26.16
C VAL A 37 -0.65 -12.72 -26.05
N CYS A 38 -0.16 -13.87 -25.56
CA CYS A 38 1.27 -14.16 -25.49
C CYS A 38 1.53 -15.67 -25.60
N GLU A 39 2.64 -16.03 -26.26
CA GLU A 39 3.13 -17.41 -26.36
C GLU A 39 4.38 -17.67 -25.49
N SER A 40 4.97 -16.61 -24.95
CA SER A 40 6.17 -16.61 -24.11
C SER A 40 6.25 -15.34 -23.27
N GLY A 41 7.21 -15.29 -22.34
CA GLY A 41 7.40 -14.19 -21.39
C GLY A 41 7.06 -14.62 -19.97
N TRP A 42 7.01 -13.64 -19.08
CA TRP A 42 6.68 -13.77 -17.67
C TRP A 42 5.26 -13.29 -17.43
N ILE A 43 4.48 -14.07 -16.70
CA ILE A 43 3.09 -13.77 -16.38
C ILE A 43 2.95 -13.71 -14.86
N VAL A 44 2.45 -12.59 -14.36
CA VAL A 44 2.21 -12.35 -12.94
C VAL A 44 0.80 -11.78 -12.75
N PRO A 45 0.18 -11.96 -11.57
CA PRO A 45 -1.04 -11.21 -11.27
C PRO A 45 -0.71 -9.71 -11.19
N GLY A 46 -1.70 -8.86 -11.41
CA GLY A 46 -1.52 -7.40 -11.37
C GLY A 46 -0.87 -6.93 -10.06
N LEU A 47 0.00 -5.93 -10.13
CA LEU A 47 0.68 -5.42 -8.94
C LEU A 47 -0.30 -4.81 -7.95
N VAL A 48 0.18 -4.69 -6.71
CA VAL A 48 -0.48 -4.07 -5.58
C VAL A 48 0.34 -2.89 -5.11
N ASP A 49 -0.31 -1.75 -4.95
CA ASP A 49 0.22 -0.69 -4.08
C ASP A 49 -0.53 -0.75 -2.75
N ALA A 50 0.16 -1.22 -1.71
CA ALA A 50 -0.42 -1.38 -0.38
C ALA A 50 -0.59 -0.06 0.37
N HIS A 51 -0.04 1.05 -0.12
CA HIS A 51 -0.20 2.34 0.53
C HIS A 51 -0.06 3.44 -0.51
N CYS A 52 -1.18 3.91 -1.03
CA CYS A 52 -1.24 5.18 -1.71
C CYS A 52 -2.56 5.87 -1.40
N HIS A 53 -2.77 7.04 -2.00
CA HIS A 53 -3.87 7.92 -1.69
C HIS A 53 -4.52 8.47 -2.96
N VAL A 54 -5.27 7.61 -3.65
CA VAL A 54 -6.09 8.04 -4.79
C VAL A 54 -7.12 9.06 -4.28
N GLY A 55 -7.08 10.27 -4.85
CA GLY A 55 -7.91 11.37 -4.40
C GLY A 55 -7.21 12.40 -3.50
N ILE A 56 -5.91 12.26 -3.22
CA ILE A 56 -5.09 13.35 -2.66
C ILE A 56 -4.33 14.05 -3.78
N ARG A 57 -4.47 15.38 -3.87
CA ARG A 57 -3.80 16.18 -4.90
C ARG A 57 -2.28 16.23 -4.71
N PHE A 58 -1.54 15.99 -5.79
CA PHE A 58 -0.08 16.18 -5.82
C PHE A 58 0.30 17.66 -5.65
N GLY A 59 1.35 17.94 -4.86
CA GLY A 59 1.74 19.29 -4.46
C GLY A 59 0.88 19.89 -3.34
N GLY A 60 -0.05 19.12 -2.78
CA GLY A 60 -0.92 19.51 -1.68
C GLY A 60 -2.22 20.20 -2.10
N GLY A 61 -2.93 20.76 -1.12
CA GLY A 61 -4.23 21.41 -1.32
C GLY A 61 -5.45 20.52 -1.09
N GLY A 62 -5.27 19.36 -0.44
CA GLY A 62 -6.35 18.48 0.00
C GLY A 62 -6.85 17.55 -1.10
N GLY A 63 -8.17 17.35 -1.14
CA GLY A 63 -8.82 16.44 -2.06
C GLY A 63 -8.67 16.80 -3.55
N GLU A 64 -8.57 15.76 -4.37
CA GLU A 64 -8.50 15.85 -5.82
C GLU A 64 -9.90 15.91 -6.46
N SER A 65 -9.96 16.45 -7.68
CA SER A 65 -11.12 16.40 -8.55
C SER A 65 -11.38 14.98 -9.09
N VAL A 66 -12.61 14.72 -9.55
CA VAL A 66 -12.98 13.45 -10.20
C VAL A 66 -12.08 13.13 -11.38
N GLU A 67 -11.78 14.11 -12.22
CA GLU A 67 -10.88 13.94 -13.37
C GLU A 67 -9.45 13.61 -12.93
N GLY A 68 -8.93 14.34 -11.93
CA GLY A 68 -7.59 14.10 -11.41
C GLY A 68 -7.43 12.73 -10.76
N LEU A 69 -8.42 12.28 -9.96
CA LEU A 69 -8.33 10.97 -9.31
C LEU A 69 -8.47 9.81 -10.31
N ILE A 70 -9.24 9.98 -11.40
CA ILE A 70 -9.25 9.03 -12.51
C ILE A 70 -7.85 8.97 -13.14
N ALA A 71 -7.22 10.12 -13.40
CA ALA A 71 -5.86 10.14 -13.97
C ALA A 71 -4.82 9.50 -13.04
N GLN A 72 -4.96 9.64 -11.72
CA GLN A 72 -4.13 8.92 -10.74
C GLN A 72 -4.32 7.40 -10.86
N ALA A 73 -5.57 6.92 -10.86
CA ALA A 73 -5.88 5.51 -11.01
C ALA A 73 -5.44 4.93 -12.38
N GLU A 74 -5.54 5.72 -13.45
CA GLU A 74 -5.01 5.36 -14.77
C GLU A 74 -3.49 5.24 -14.75
N THR A 75 -2.80 6.15 -14.05
CA THR A 75 -1.34 6.10 -13.89
C THR A 75 -0.90 4.83 -13.17
N GLU A 76 -1.58 4.47 -12.08
CA GLU A 76 -1.33 3.22 -11.35
C GLU A 76 -1.57 1.99 -12.24
N ARG A 77 -2.72 1.92 -12.92
CA ARG A 77 -3.03 0.84 -13.87
C ARG A 77 -1.95 0.68 -14.93
N ASP A 78 -1.51 1.80 -15.48
CA ASP A 78 -0.62 1.84 -16.62
C ASP A 78 0.80 1.38 -16.33
N CYS A 79 1.21 1.42 -15.05
CA CYS A 79 2.46 0.81 -14.56
C CYS A 79 2.26 -0.62 -14.02
N GLY A 80 1.03 -1.14 -14.07
CA GLY A 80 0.70 -2.51 -13.70
C GLY A 80 0.04 -2.67 -12.33
N VAL A 81 -0.21 -1.61 -11.56
CA VAL A 81 -0.95 -1.69 -10.29
C VAL A 81 -2.43 -1.85 -10.60
N LEU A 82 -2.97 -3.06 -10.34
CA LEU A 82 -4.37 -3.40 -10.62
C LEU A 82 -5.20 -3.57 -9.34
N LEU A 83 -4.53 -3.55 -8.18
CA LEU A 83 -5.15 -3.51 -6.85
C LEU A 83 -4.45 -2.44 -6.03
N ILE A 84 -5.22 -1.59 -5.36
CA ILE A 84 -4.72 -0.50 -4.53
C ILE A 84 -5.30 -0.70 -3.14
N ARG A 85 -4.49 -0.64 -2.08
CA ARG A 85 -5.01 -0.30 -0.75
C ARG A 85 -4.85 1.20 -0.55
N ASP A 86 -5.95 1.92 -0.67
CA ASP A 86 -5.99 3.35 -0.38
C ASP A 86 -5.93 3.53 1.13
N ALA A 87 -4.77 3.98 1.61
CA ALA A 87 -4.46 4.10 3.02
C ALA A 87 -4.99 5.41 3.63
N GLY A 88 -6.03 6.02 3.04
CA GLY A 88 -6.75 7.14 3.60
C GLY A 88 -6.98 8.24 2.57
N SER A 89 -8.23 8.51 2.21
CA SER A 89 -8.58 9.52 1.21
C SER A 89 -9.58 10.54 1.77
N PRO A 90 -9.38 11.86 1.54
CA PRO A 90 -10.33 12.90 1.96
C PRO A 90 -11.53 13.03 1.02
N VAL A 91 -11.59 12.22 -0.05
CA VAL A 91 -12.67 12.22 -1.05
C VAL A 91 -13.22 10.81 -1.24
N ASP A 92 -14.46 10.73 -1.72
CA ASP A 92 -15.08 9.45 -2.02
C ASP A 92 -14.60 8.89 -3.37
N THR A 93 -13.95 7.72 -3.34
CA THR A 93 -13.46 7.01 -4.52
C THR A 93 -14.34 5.84 -4.94
N ARG A 94 -15.51 5.62 -4.33
CA ARG A 94 -16.38 4.44 -4.61
C ARG A 94 -16.83 4.34 -6.06
N PHE A 95 -17.04 5.46 -6.75
CA PHE A 95 -17.44 5.45 -8.16
C PHE A 95 -16.39 4.79 -9.09
N VAL A 96 -15.14 4.64 -8.62
CA VAL A 96 -14.09 3.91 -9.35
C VAL A 96 -14.45 2.42 -9.51
N ASP A 97 -15.24 1.85 -8.59
CA ASP A 97 -15.63 0.44 -8.65
C ASP A 97 -16.54 0.14 -9.85
N ASP A 98 -17.28 1.14 -10.34
CA ASP A 98 -18.13 1.06 -11.53
C ASP A 98 -17.34 1.21 -12.84
N ARG A 99 -16.01 1.43 -12.76
CA ARG A 99 -15.12 1.62 -13.91
C ARG A 99 -14.36 0.33 -14.23
N PRO A 100 -14.77 -0.44 -15.26
CA PRO A 100 -14.14 -1.71 -15.60
C PRO A 100 -12.71 -1.56 -16.12
N ASP A 101 -12.29 -0.34 -16.44
CA ASP A 101 -10.99 0.05 -16.95
C ASP A 101 -10.01 0.57 -15.87
N LEU A 102 -10.40 0.64 -14.59
CA LEU A 102 -9.56 1.17 -13.49
C LEU A 102 -9.23 0.11 -12.41
N PRO A 103 -8.10 0.25 -11.69
CA PRO A 103 -7.72 -0.66 -10.62
C PRO A 103 -8.80 -0.78 -9.56
N ARG A 104 -8.87 -1.94 -8.88
CA ARG A 104 -9.72 -2.08 -7.70
C ARG A 104 -9.08 -1.33 -6.52
N ILE A 105 -9.90 -0.66 -5.73
CA ILE A 105 -9.45 0.03 -4.52
C ILE A 105 -10.03 -0.68 -3.29
N VAL A 106 -9.15 -0.99 -2.33
CA VAL A 106 -9.47 -1.42 -0.97
C VAL A 106 -9.31 -0.19 -0.08
N ARG A 107 -10.42 0.38 0.39
CA ARG A 107 -10.42 1.68 1.10
C ARG A 107 -10.23 1.50 2.60
N ALA A 108 -9.24 2.19 3.17
CA ALA A 108 -9.05 2.34 4.62
C ALA A 108 -9.84 3.51 5.24
N GLY A 109 -10.77 4.10 4.48
CA GLY A 109 -11.52 5.28 4.88
C GLY A 109 -10.73 6.57 4.69
N GLN A 110 -10.84 7.48 5.64
CA GLN A 110 -10.13 8.76 5.71
C GLN A 110 -9.25 8.76 6.96
N HIS A 111 -8.04 9.30 6.88
CA HIS A 111 -7.16 9.45 8.05
C HIS A 111 -7.92 9.98 9.28
N ILE A 112 -7.73 9.35 10.43
CA ILE A 112 -8.27 9.85 11.71
C ILE A 112 -7.11 10.45 12.50
N ALA A 113 -7.24 11.71 12.93
CA ALA A 113 -6.18 12.43 13.63
C ALA A 113 -6.72 13.32 14.75
N ALA A 114 -5.85 13.71 15.67
CA ALA A 114 -6.10 14.77 16.64
C ALA A 114 -5.91 16.16 15.99
N PRO A 115 -6.53 17.23 16.50
CA PRO A 115 -6.61 18.49 15.80
C PRO A 115 -5.23 19.12 15.64
N LYS A 116 -4.89 19.54 14.41
CA LYS A 116 -3.57 20.12 14.06
C LYS A 116 -2.39 19.16 14.23
N ARG A 117 -2.63 17.87 14.47
CA ARG A 117 -1.62 16.81 14.55
C ARG A 117 -1.58 15.97 13.27
N TYR A 118 -1.96 16.55 12.13
CA TYR A 118 -1.73 15.99 10.79
C TYR A 118 -1.84 17.06 9.69
N ILE A 119 -1.72 16.66 8.42
CA ILE A 119 -1.80 17.54 7.26
C ILE A 119 -3.22 18.08 7.10
N ARG A 120 -3.35 19.42 7.06
CA ARG A 120 -4.65 20.11 6.98
C ARG A 120 -5.48 19.63 5.77
N GLY A 121 -6.73 19.26 6.04
CA GLY A 121 -7.71 18.91 5.01
C GLY A 121 -7.64 17.46 4.52
N LEU A 122 -6.74 16.65 5.10
CA LEU A 122 -6.69 15.21 4.86
C LEU A 122 -7.48 14.39 5.89
N PRO A 123 -7.39 14.67 7.21
CA PRO A 123 -8.02 13.79 8.19
C PRO A 123 -9.45 14.24 8.55
N VAL A 124 -10.16 13.34 9.22
CA VAL A 124 -11.18 13.69 10.20
C VAL A 124 -10.44 14.06 11.49
N ASP A 125 -10.51 15.34 11.88
CA ASP A 125 -9.96 15.82 13.15
C ASP A 125 -10.96 15.51 14.29
N LEU A 126 -10.54 14.71 15.28
CA LEU A 126 -11.31 14.42 16.49
C LEU A 126 -10.93 15.40 17.59
N GLU A 127 -11.90 16.11 18.17
CA GLU A 127 -11.63 17.11 19.21
C GLU A 127 -11.25 16.48 20.56
N ASP A 128 -11.71 15.24 20.81
CA ASP A 128 -11.38 14.45 21.99
C ASP A 128 -11.09 12.99 21.60
N GLU A 129 -10.08 12.38 22.21
CA GLU A 129 -9.70 11.00 21.88
C GLU A 129 -10.82 10.00 22.20
N SER A 130 -11.71 10.29 23.14
CA SER A 130 -12.85 9.42 23.47
C SER A 130 -13.80 9.20 22.29
N GLN A 131 -13.70 10.00 21.23
CA GLN A 131 -14.48 9.86 20.00
C GLN A 131 -13.90 8.79 19.05
N LEU A 132 -12.65 8.36 19.27
CA LEU A 132 -11.91 7.49 18.36
C LEU A 132 -12.61 6.14 18.12
N PRO A 133 -13.12 5.41 19.13
CA PRO A 133 -13.78 4.12 18.89
C PRO A 133 -15.02 4.24 17.98
N ASP A 134 -15.85 5.26 18.19
CA ASP A 134 -17.05 5.48 17.37
C ASP A 134 -16.71 5.87 15.93
N GLU A 135 -15.69 6.71 15.75
CA GLU A 135 -15.23 7.10 14.41
C GLU A 135 -14.59 5.92 13.67
N VAL A 136 -13.79 5.10 14.34
CA VAL A 136 -13.23 3.87 13.77
C VAL A 136 -14.34 2.92 13.32
N VAL A 137 -15.40 2.73 14.13
CA VAL A 137 -16.57 1.91 13.73
C VAL A 137 -17.28 2.50 12.51
N ARG A 138 -17.46 3.83 12.47
CA ARG A 138 -18.08 4.51 11.32
C ARG A 138 -17.29 4.25 10.04
N GLN A 139 -15.96 4.35 10.11
CA GLN A 139 -15.09 4.13 8.96
C GLN A 139 -14.96 2.66 8.57
N ALA A 140 -14.87 1.75 9.55
CA ALA A 140 -14.86 0.30 9.31
C ALA A 140 -16.06 -0.16 8.49
N ARG A 141 -17.25 0.39 8.77
CA ARG A 141 -18.49 0.10 8.02
C ARG A 141 -18.55 0.77 6.63
N ALA A 142 -17.78 1.83 6.42
CA ALA A 142 -17.82 2.63 5.20
C ALA A 142 -16.65 2.33 4.24
N GLY A 143 -15.58 1.71 4.74
CA GLY A 143 -14.42 1.24 4.00
C GLY A 143 -14.55 -0.22 3.58
N ASP A 144 -13.47 -0.77 3.04
CA ASP A 144 -13.42 -2.12 2.46
C ASP A 144 -12.61 -3.07 3.37
N GLY A 145 -12.90 -3.02 4.68
CA GLY A 145 -12.24 -3.87 5.68
C GLY A 145 -10.96 -3.30 6.28
N TRP A 146 -10.71 -1.99 6.13
CA TRP A 146 -9.57 -1.30 6.74
C TRP A 146 -9.98 0.05 7.36
N VAL A 147 -9.23 0.48 8.37
CA VAL A 147 -9.29 1.84 8.96
C VAL A 147 -7.88 2.40 9.10
N LYS A 148 -7.68 3.67 8.76
CA LYS A 148 -6.40 4.38 8.89
C LYS A 148 -6.39 5.36 10.06
N LEU A 149 -5.48 5.13 11.00
CA LEU A 149 -5.11 6.09 12.04
C LEU A 149 -3.87 6.89 11.64
N VAL A 150 -3.75 8.09 12.20
CA VAL A 150 -2.46 8.78 12.34
C VAL A 150 -1.94 8.43 13.74
N GLY A 151 -0.87 7.66 13.83
CA GLY A 151 -0.33 7.18 15.11
C GLY A 151 0.56 8.21 15.81
N ASP A 152 1.40 8.89 15.04
CA ASP A 152 2.22 10.01 15.51
C ASP A 152 2.24 11.16 14.50
N TRP A 153 2.68 12.32 14.97
CA TRP A 153 2.94 13.51 14.17
C TRP A 153 3.63 14.56 15.03
N ILE A 154 4.19 15.59 14.41
CA ILE A 154 4.82 16.70 15.13
C ILE A 154 3.84 17.34 16.15
N ASP A 155 4.24 17.32 17.41
CA ASP A 155 3.63 18.10 18.47
C ASP A 155 4.40 19.41 18.63
N ARG A 156 3.74 20.53 18.33
CA ARG A 156 4.39 21.86 18.35
C ARG A 156 4.78 22.33 19.75
N SER A 157 4.17 21.76 20.79
CA SER A 157 4.50 22.09 22.18
C SER A 157 5.74 21.33 22.66
N ALA A 158 5.87 20.05 22.25
CA ALA A 158 7.07 19.25 22.49
C ALA A 158 8.24 19.67 21.56
N GLY A 159 7.91 20.18 20.37
CA GLY A 159 8.87 20.57 19.35
C GLY A 159 9.42 19.41 18.52
N ASP A 160 8.80 18.23 18.62
CA ASP A 160 9.19 16.98 17.97
C ASP A 160 7.96 16.09 17.68
N LEU A 161 8.16 14.94 17.04
CA LEU A 161 7.18 13.86 16.93
C LEU A 161 6.70 13.41 18.32
N ALA A 162 5.42 13.07 18.42
CA ALA A 162 4.85 12.46 19.60
C ALA A 162 3.64 11.59 19.20
N PRO A 163 3.28 10.58 20.00
CA PRO A 163 2.03 9.84 19.82
C PRO A 163 0.81 10.78 19.78
N LEU A 164 -0.22 10.39 19.03
CA LEU A 164 -1.49 11.13 18.97
C LEU A 164 -2.51 10.68 20.02
N TRP A 165 -2.43 9.42 20.45
CA TRP A 165 -3.48 8.75 21.21
C TRP A 165 -2.89 8.13 22.48
N SER A 166 -3.69 8.08 23.55
CA SER A 166 -3.34 7.28 24.73
C SER A 166 -3.44 5.77 24.45
N ASP A 167 -2.70 4.96 25.20
CA ASP A 167 -2.74 3.50 25.04
C ASP A 167 -4.14 2.93 25.30
N ASP A 168 -4.83 3.45 26.31
CA ASP A 168 -6.18 3.00 26.70
C ASP A 168 -7.17 3.18 25.54
N ILE A 169 -7.13 4.32 24.84
CA ILE A 169 -8.06 4.57 23.74
C ILE A 169 -7.71 3.76 22.49
N LEU A 170 -6.43 3.46 22.26
CA LEU A 170 -5.99 2.60 21.16
C LEU A 170 -6.55 1.18 21.32
N VAL A 171 -6.48 0.62 22.54
CA VAL A 171 -7.05 -0.70 22.86
C VAL A 171 -8.55 -0.73 22.57
N GLU A 172 -9.29 0.29 23.02
CA GLU A 172 -10.74 0.36 22.79
C GLU A 172 -11.09 0.50 21.31
N ALA A 173 -10.38 1.37 20.58
CA ALA A 173 -10.66 1.70 19.20
C ALA A 173 -10.28 0.57 18.23
N ILE A 174 -9.11 -0.04 18.37
CA ILE A 174 -8.68 -1.16 17.52
C ILE A 174 -9.59 -2.37 17.74
N ALA A 175 -9.92 -2.68 18.99
CA ALA A 175 -10.90 -3.73 19.29
C ALA A 175 -12.29 -3.42 18.70
N ALA A 176 -12.67 -2.15 18.59
CA ALA A 176 -13.93 -1.75 17.95
C ALA A 176 -13.91 -1.96 16.44
N ALA A 177 -12.82 -1.62 15.74
CA ALA A 177 -12.64 -1.94 14.32
C ALA A 177 -12.71 -3.45 14.05
N HIS A 178 -11.99 -4.24 14.86
CA HIS A 178 -11.96 -5.70 14.70
C HIS A 178 -13.35 -6.34 14.90
N ARG A 179 -14.20 -5.80 15.79
CA ARG A 179 -15.59 -6.26 15.95
C ARG A 179 -16.45 -6.02 14.72
N GLU A 180 -16.13 -5.02 13.91
CA GLU A 180 -16.77 -4.76 12.61
C GLU A 180 -16.12 -5.56 11.46
N GLY A 181 -15.10 -6.37 11.77
CA GLY A 181 -14.36 -7.17 10.79
C GLY A 181 -13.34 -6.38 9.97
N ALA A 182 -13.03 -5.14 10.37
CA ALA A 182 -12.02 -4.31 9.72
C ALA A 182 -10.67 -4.44 10.43
N ARG A 183 -9.58 -4.41 9.66
CA ARG A 183 -8.19 -4.27 10.14
C ARG A 183 -7.84 -2.80 10.35
N VAL A 184 -6.84 -2.52 11.17
CA VAL A 184 -6.36 -1.16 11.46
C VAL A 184 -4.92 -0.99 11.01
N THR A 185 -4.65 0.12 10.35
CA THR A 185 -3.32 0.58 9.97
C THR A 185 -3.03 1.96 10.55
N ALA A 186 -1.78 2.26 10.89
CA ALA A 186 -1.37 3.58 11.37
C ALA A 186 -0.15 4.14 10.64
N HIS A 187 -0.19 5.43 10.32
CA HIS A 187 1.02 6.22 10.05
C HIS A 187 1.88 6.28 11.32
N VAL A 188 3.12 5.78 11.28
CA VAL A 188 4.04 5.84 12.43
C VAL A 188 5.48 6.14 12.00
N PHE A 189 6.02 7.28 12.42
CA PHE A 189 7.44 7.61 12.30
C PHE A 189 8.22 7.36 13.59
N ALA A 190 7.73 7.85 14.73
CA ALA A 190 8.48 7.85 16.00
C ALA A 190 8.44 6.51 16.74
N GLU A 191 9.53 6.25 17.46
CA GLU A 191 9.72 5.14 18.38
C GLU A 191 8.56 5.05 19.40
N ASP A 192 8.22 6.18 20.03
CA ASP A 192 7.32 6.23 21.19
C ASP A 192 5.86 5.87 20.88
N ALA A 193 5.44 5.92 19.62
CA ALA A 193 4.07 5.58 19.22
C ALA A 193 3.87 4.08 18.98
N LEU A 194 4.96 3.34 18.75
CA LEU A 194 4.91 1.92 18.38
C LEU A 194 4.37 1.02 19.51
N PRO A 195 4.86 1.10 20.77
CA PRO A 195 4.42 0.16 21.80
C PRO A 195 2.92 0.17 22.04
N GLY A 196 2.30 1.36 22.12
CA GLY A 196 0.86 1.49 22.34
C GLY A 196 0.02 0.88 21.21
N LEU A 197 0.39 1.16 19.95
CA LEU A 197 -0.31 0.62 18.78
C LEU A 197 -0.17 -0.90 18.66
N ILE A 198 1.05 -1.43 18.83
CA ILE A 198 1.30 -2.86 18.70
C ILE A 198 0.62 -3.65 19.83
N ASN A 199 0.72 -3.19 21.08
CA ASN A 199 0.05 -3.84 22.23
C ASN A 199 -1.47 -3.77 22.14
N ALA A 200 -2.03 -2.73 21.50
CA ALA A 200 -3.45 -2.65 21.21
C ALA A 200 -3.93 -3.57 20.07
N GLY A 201 -3.00 -4.27 19.41
CA GLY A 201 -3.29 -5.27 18.38
C GLY A 201 -3.44 -4.70 16.97
N ILE A 202 -2.70 -3.63 16.63
CA ILE A 202 -2.73 -3.09 15.27
C ILE A 202 -2.28 -4.12 14.23
N ASP A 203 -2.95 -4.15 13.08
CA ASP A 203 -2.69 -5.13 12.02
C ASP A 203 -1.50 -4.74 11.14
N CYS A 204 -1.26 -3.44 10.95
CA CYS A 204 -0.21 -2.94 10.06
C CYS A 204 0.36 -1.60 10.53
N ILE A 205 1.69 -1.51 10.59
CA ILE A 205 2.41 -0.25 10.76
C ILE A 205 2.81 0.26 9.38
N GLU A 206 2.54 1.54 9.12
CA GLU A 206 3.02 2.22 7.93
C GLU A 206 4.25 3.04 8.28
N HIS A 207 5.19 3.09 7.35
CA HIS A 207 6.50 3.74 7.48
C HIS A 207 7.44 2.99 8.43
N GLY A 208 7.13 2.97 9.73
CA GLY A 208 7.88 2.20 10.74
C GLY A 208 9.34 2.64 10.91
N THR A 209 9.65 3.92 10.65
CA THR A 209 11.04 4.42 10.65
C THR A 209 11.70 4.38 12.03
N GLY A 210 10.92 4.54 13.08
CA GLY A 210 11.33 4.46 14.49
C GLY A 210 11.28 3.06 15.07
N LEU A 211 11.19 2.00 14.27
CA LEU A 211 11.29 0.64 14.79
C LEU A 211 12.65 0.43 15.49
N THR A 212 12.58 -0.19 16.65
CA THR A 212 13.68 -0.68 17.48
C THR A 212 13.61 -2.20 17.57
N ASP A 213 14.70 -2.85 18.00
CA ASP A 213 14.74 -4.31 18.22
C ASP A 213 13.58 -4.79 19.13
N GLU A 214 13.28 -4.05 20.21
CA GLU A 214 12.19 -4.37 21.13
C GLU A 214 10.82 -4.30 20.45
N THR A 215 10.57 -3.24 19.67
CA THR A 215 9.30 -3.11 18.94
C THR A 215 9.18 -4.09 17.76
N ILE A 216 10.30 -4.52 17.17
CA ILE A 216 10.33 -5.58 16.16
C ILE A 216 9.92 -6.91 16.80
N GLU A 217 10.50 -7.26 17.95
CA GLU A 217 10.10 -8.45 18.71
C GLU A 217 8.60 -8.40 19.07
N LEU A 218 8.11 -7.22 19.44
CA LEU A 218 6.70 -7.01 19.74
C LEU A 218 5.79 -7.18 18.51
N MET A 219 6.19 -6.67 17.34
CA MET A 219 5.45 -6.89 16.09
C MET A 219 5.41 -8.38 15.72
N VAL A 220 6.53 -9.10 15.89
CA VAL A 220 6.59 -10.55 15.67
C VAL A 220 5.61 -11.28 16.59
N SER A 221 5.56 -10.92 17.88
CA SER A 221 4.66 -11.58 18.84
C SER A 221 3.17 -11.30 18.57
N HIS A 222 2.85 -10.14 17.98
CA HIS A 222 1.49 -9.74 17.66
C HIS A 222 1.06 -10.07 16.22
N GLY A 223 1.99 -10.49 15.36
CA GLY A 223 1.71 -10.74 13.94
C GLY A 223 1.42 -9.47 13.15
N THR A 224 1.99 -8.34 13.56
CA THR A 224 1.79 -7.04 12.91
C THR A 224 2.60 -6.96 11.62
N ALA A 225 1.98 -6.52 10.53
CA ALA A 225 2.64 -6.30 9.25
C ALA A 225 3.31 -4.91 9.15
N LEU A 226 4.17 -4.73 8.16
CA LEU A 226 4.86 -3.48 7.86
C LEU A 226 4.70 -3.08 6.39
N VAL A 227 4.41 -1.81 6.14
CA VAL A 227 4.48 -1.19 4.80
C VAL A 227 5.40 0.03 4.90
N PRO A 228 6.67 -0.07 4.45
CA PRO A 228 7.71 0.88 4.83
C PRO A 228 7.71 2.19 4.02
N THR A 229 7.16 2.21 2.80
CA THR A 229 7.08 3.41 1.94
C THR A 229 8.43 4.09 1.73
N LEU A 230 9.47 3.32 1.46
CA LEU A 230 10.86 3.77 1.41
C LEU A 230 11.07 4.94 0.44
N ILE A 231 10.37 4.97 -0.70
CA ILE A 231 10.46 6.10 -1.64
C ILE A 231 9.91 7.42 -1.07
N ASN A 232 8.96 7.35 -0.14
CA ASN A 232 8.48 8.50 0.61
C ASN A 232 9.46 8.89 1.72
N ILE A 233 10.03 7.91 2.42
CA ILE A 233 11.03 8.17 3.46
C ILE A 233 12.26 8.87 2.90
N ALA A 234 12.62 8.62 1.64
CA ALA A 234 13.68 9.33 0.94
C ALA A 234 13.50 10.87 0.89
N THR A 235 12.29 11.38 1.14
CA THR A 235 11.98 12.83 1.20
C THR A 235 12.22 13.46 2.57
N PHE A 236 12.51 12.66 3.61
CA PHE A 236 12.74 13.15 4.98
C PHE A 236 13.79 14.26 5.10
N PRO A 237 14.92 14.25 4.37
CA PRO A 237 15.88 15.36 4.39
C PRO A 237 15.25 16.71 4.01
N ASP A 238 14.38 16.75 3.00
CA ASP A 238 13.71 17.98 2.53
C ASP A 238 12.66 18.46 3.53
N ILE A 239 11.93 17.53 4.16
CA ILE A 239 11.00 17.80 5.26
C ILE A 239 11.77 18.43 6.44
N ALA A 240 12.91 17.84 6.81
CA ALA A 240 13.77 18.31 7.89
C ALA A 240 14.39 19.69 7.59
N GLU A 241 14.77 19.97 6.34
CA GLU A 241 15.25 21.30 5.93
C GLU A 241 14.14 22.36 6.04
N SER A 242 12.91 22.00 5.65
CA SER A 242 11.74 22.89 5.72
C SER A 242 11.28 23.18 7.15
N ALA A 243 11.60 22.32 8.11
CA ALA A 243 11.20 22.42 9.51
C ALA A 243 12.09 23.36 10.36
N SER A 244 12.54 24.48 9.81
CA SER A 244 13.45 25.45 10.47
C SER A 244 12.99 25.96 11.85
N ARG A 245 11.68 25.92 12.15
CA ARG A 245 11.10 26.33 13.44
C ARG A 245 11.14 25.24 14.52
N PHE A 246 11.46 24.00 14.14
CA PHE A 246 11.47 22.82 14.99
C PHE A 246 12.79 22.06 14.78
N PRO A 247 13.91 22.57 15.32
CA PRO A 247 15.23 21.98 15.07
C PRO A 247 15.41 20.58 15.67
N VAL A 248 14.69 20.26 16.75
CA VAL A 248 14.69 18.91 17.34
C VAL A 248 14.03 17.92 16.38
N TYR A 249 12.79 18.21 15.95
CA TYR A 249 12.13 17.48 14.86
C TYR A 249 13.00 17.32 13.62
N ALA A 250 13.64 18.40 13.14
CA ALA A 250 14.48 18.33 11.97
C ALA A 250 15.73 17.43 12.16
N ALA A 251 16.28 17.37 13.38
CA ALA A 251 17.38 16.46 13.69
C ALA A 251 16.88 15.01 13.77
N HIS A 252 15.73 14.79 14.40
CA HIS A 252 15.10 13.49 14.56
C HIS A 252 14.70 12.87 13.23
N MET A 253 14.04 13.61 12.33
CA MET A 253 13.72 13.12 10.97
C MET A 253 14.97 12.72 10.18
N ARG A 254 16.10 13.44 10.34
CA ARG A 254 17.37 13.05 9.70
C ARG A 254 17.96 11.79 10.31
N ASP A 255 17.86 11.62 11.62
CA ASP A 255 18.29 10.42 12.32
C ASP A 255 17.50 9.19 11.85
N LEU A 256 16.16 9.26 11.89
CA LEU A 256 15.26 8.21 11.38
C LEU A 256 15.60 7.83 9.94
N HIS A 257 15.76 8.81 9.05
CA HIS A 257 16.16 8.57 7.66
C HIS A 257 17.53 7.91 7.54
N SER A 258 18.50 8.28 8.39
CA SER A 258 19.85 7.71 8.32
C SER A 258 19.91 6.23 8.71
N ARG A 259 18.95 5.78 9.54
CA ARG A 259 18.89 4.41 10.08
C ARG A 259 17.87 3.52 9.36
N VAL A 260 16.92 4.08 8.61
CA VAL A 260 15.75 3.35 8.09
C VAL A 260 16.11 2.08 7.31
N LYS A 261 17.18 2.08 6.50
CA LYS A 261 17.54 0.88 5.72
C LYS A 261 17.92 -0.29 6.62
N ASP A 262 18.70 -0.02 7.67
CA ASP A 262 19.08 -1.03 8.67
C ASP A 262 17.86 -1.45 9.50
N THR A 263 17.00 -0.49 9.87
CA THR A 263 15.76 -0.75 10.62
C THR A 263 14.79 -1.68 9.87
N ILE A 264 14.51 -1.40 8.59
CA ILE A 264 13.60 -2.23 7.79
C ILE A 264 14.24 -3.57 7.45
N GLY A 265 15.56 -3.61 7.23
CA GLY A 265 16.29 -4.87 7.07
C GLY A 265 16.21 -5.76 8.32
N ALA A 266 16.35 -5.19 9.52
CA ALA A 266 16.17 -5.93 10.76
C ALA A 266 14.74 -6.47 10.94
N ALA A 267 13.72 -5.70 10.53
CA ALA A 267 12.34 -6.16 10.52
C ALA A 267 12.12 -7.35 9.56
N HIS A 268 12.71 -7.29 8.36
CA HIS A 268 12.70 -8.40 7.39
C HIS A 268 13.39 -9.65 7.94
N ASP A 269 14.60 -9.50 8.50
CA ASP A 269 15.38 -10.60 9.09
C ASP A 269 14.64 -11.26 10.27
N ALA A 270 13.85 -10.50 11.02
CA ALA A 270 13.00 -10.99 12.11
C ALA A 270 11.75 -11.74 11.62
N GLY A 271 11.45 -11.71 10.31
CA GLY A 271 10.30 -12.38 9.71
C GLY A 271 9.00 -11.60 9.78
N ILE A 272 9.05 -10.27 9.97
CA ILE A 272 7.86 -9.42 9.87
C ILE A 272 7.34 -9.44 8.43
N PRO A 273 6.03 -9.67 8.18
CA PRO A 273 5.45 -9.55 6.86
C PRO A 273 5.58 -8.10 6.33
N ILE A 274 6.26 -7.94 5.20
CA ILE A 274 6.49 -6.63 4.56
C ILE A 274 5.76 -6.59 3.20
N TYR A 275 5.02 -5.51 2.94
CA TYR A 275 4.36 -5.26 1.66
C TYR A 275 4.79 -3.92 1.07
N ALA A 276 4.84 -3.84 -0.26
CA ALA A 276 5.21 -2.62 -0.97
C ALA A 276 4.05 -1.61 -0.98
N GLY A 277 4.34 -0.38 -0.59
CA GLY A 277 3.41 0.74 -0.71
C GLY A 277 4.19 2.03 -0.96
N THR A 278 3.68 2.93 -1.80
CA THR A 278 4.46 4.08 -2.30
C THR A 278 4.33 5.36 -1.49
N ASP A 279 3.25 5.46 -0.70
CA ASP A 279 2.68 6.71 -0.18
C ASP A 279 2.41 7.74 -1.29
N ALA A 280 2.06 7.27 -2.50
CA ALA A 280 1.73 8.16 -3.61
C ALA A 280 0.45 8.96 -3.35
N GLY A 281 0.50 10.25 -3.70
CA GLY A 281 -0.47 11.26 -3.29
C GLY A 281 0.21 12.33 -2.43
N GLY A 282 -0.19 13.59 -2.56
CA GLY A 282 0.45 14.68 -1.82
C GLY A 282 1.86 15.00 -2.33
N SER A 283 2.90 14.39 -1.75
CA SER A 283 4.32 14.65 -2.06
C SER A 283 4.92 13.67 -3.08
N ILE A 284 4.37 12.46 -3.20
CA ILE A 284 4.85 11.45 -4.12
C ILE A 284 3.90 11.34 -5.32
N VAL A 285 4.46 11.28 -6.53
CA VAL A 285 3.69 11.06 -7.76
C VAL A 285 3.25 9.60 -7.85
N HIS A 286 2.05 9.36 -8.40
CA HIS A 286 1.53 8.02 -8.67
C HIS A 286 2.35 7.26 -9.72
N GLY A 287 2.23 5.93 -9.73
CA GLY A 287 2.88 5.04 -10.69
C GLY A 287 4.34 4.71 -10.37
N ARG A 288 4.72 4.72 -9.08
CA ARG A 288 6.10 4.53 -8.60
C ARG A 288 6.32 3.20 -7.87
N ILE A 289 5.37 2.26 -7.93
CA ILE A 289 5.46 0.98 -7.20
C ILE A 289 6.74 0.19 -7.53
N ALA A 290 7.21 0.28 -8.78
CA ALA A 290 8.42 -0.40 -9.22
C ALA A 290 9.68 0.12 -8.52
N ASP A 291 9.69 1.39 -8.11
CA ASP A 291 10.80 1.98 -7.36
C ASP A 291 10.76 1.55 -5.89
N GLU A 292 9.57 1.43 -5.30
CA GLU A 292 9.42 0.87 -3.95
C GLU A 292 9.90 -0.59 -3.92
N VAL A 293 9.58 -1.39 -4.95
CA VAL A 293 10.09 -2.76 -5.08
C VAL A 293 11.63 -2.79 -5.19
N GLU A 294 12.25 -1.80 -5.82
CA GLU A 294 13.72 -1.70 -5.86
C GLU A 294 14.31 -1.29 -4.51
N GLU A 295 13.67 -0.36 -3.79
CA GLU A 295 14.10 0.00 -2.42
C GLU A 295 13.94 -1.17 -1.44
N LEU A 296 12.90 -2.01 -1.59
CA LEU A 296 12.74 -3.24 -0.81
C LEU A 296 13.92 -4.21 -1.02
N LYS A 297 14.44 -4.32 -2.25
CA LYS A 297 15.67 -5.11 -2.48
C LYS A 297 16.88 -4.49 -1.78
N ALA A 298 16.95 -3.16 -1.74
CA ALA A 298 18.05 -2.44 -1.12
C ALA A 298 18.10 -2.59 0.42
N VAL A 299 17.00 -3.04 1.05
CA VAL A 299 16.93 -3.31 2.50
C VAL A 299 16.99 -4.80 2.85
N GLY A 300 17.23 -5.70 1.88
CA GLY A 300 17.54 -7.10 2.15
C GLY A 300 16.59 -8.12 1.53
N LEU A 301 15.42 -7.71 1.02
CA LEU A 301 14.51 -8.63 0.35
C LEU A 301 15.14 -9.14 -0.94
N THR A 302 15.02 -10.44 -1.21
CA THR A 302 15.42 -10.99 -2.51
C THR A 302 14.54 -10.41 -3.62
N PRO A 303 14.98 -10.43 -4.90
CA PRO A 303 14.16 -9.92 -6.00
C PRO A 303 12.78 -10.58 -6.11
N SER A 304 12.64 -11.84 -5.69
CA SER A 304 11.36 -12.54 -5.67
C SER A 304 10.49 -12.08 -4.49
N GLU A 305 11.04 -11.96 -3.28
CA GLU A 305 10.29 -11.45 -2.12
C GLU A 305 9.83 -10.00 -2.34
N ALA A 306 10.70 -9.13 -2.87
CA ALA A 306 10.35 -7.74 -3.14
C ALA A 306 9.23 -7.60 -4.18
N LEU A 307 9.26 -8.41 -5.26
CA LEU A 307 8.16 -8.44 -6.22
C LEU A 307 6.89 -9.05 -5.61
N GLY A 308 7.01 -10.11 -4.81
CA GLY A 308 5.90 -10.74 -4.12
C GLY A 308 5.17 -9.81 -3.16
N ALA A 309 5.92 -9.00 -2.42
CA ALA A 309 5.45 -7.92 -1.55
C ALA A 309 4.64 -6.85 -2.29
N ALA A 310 4.77 -6.74 -3.63
CA ALA A 310 3.97 -5.86 -4.49
C ALA A 310 3.03 -6.65 -5.42
N CYS A 311 2.86 -7.95 -5.23
CA CYS A 311 2.19 -8.83 -6.19
C CYS A 311 1.42 -9.95 -5.47
N TRP A 312 1.86 -11.20 -5.55
CA TRP A 312 1.11 -12.35 -5.06
C TRP A 312 0.96 -12.36 -3.52
N ASP A 313 1.97 -11.96 -2.76
CA ASP A 313 1.89 -11.93 -1.29
C ASP A 313 0.97 -10.80 -0.82
N ALA A 314 1.09 -9.61 -1.42
CA ALA A 314 0.21 -8.49 -1.12
C ALA A 314 -1.25 -8.76 -1.50
N ARG A 315 -1.50 -9.42 -2.64
CA ARG A 315 -2.85 -9.86 -3.03
C ARG A 315 -3.43 -10.80 -2.00
N ALA A 316 -2.68 -11.85 -1.62
CA ALA A 316 -3.12 -12.80 -0.62
C ALA A 316 -3.42 -12.12 0.73
N TRP A 317 -2.56 -11.20 1.16
CA TRP A 317 -2.75 -10.44 2.41
C TRP A 317 -4.02 -9.58 2.41
N LEU A 318 -4.35 -8.98 1.27
CA LEU A 318 -5.59 -8.21 1.06
C LEU A 318 -6.81 -9.08 0.72
N GLY A 319 -6.67 -10.41 0.69
CA GLY A 319 -7.79 -11.32 0.40
C GLY A 319 -8.18 -11.39 -1.08
N HIS A 320 -7.25 -11.06 -1.98
CA HIS A 320 -7.44 -11.13 -3.43
C HIS A 320 -6.66 -12.31 -4.04
N PRO A 321 -7.24 -13.02 -5.03
CA PRO A 321 -6.57 -14.14 -5.66
C PRO A 321 -5.43 -13.69 -6.59
N GLY A 322 -4.51 -14.62 -6.83
CA GLY A 322 -3.46 -14.51 -7.84
C GLY A 322 -3.94 -15.07 -9.20
N VAL A 323 -3.07 -15.84 -9.85
CA VAL A 323 -3.37 -16.49 -11.14
C VAL A 323 -3.84 -17.92 -10.88
N GLU A 324 -5.15 -18.11 -10.79
CA GLU A 324 -5.76 -19.42 -10.55
C GLU A 324 -7.13 -19.55 -11.25
N ALA A 325 -7.57 -20.79 -11.49
CA ALA A 325 -8.83 -21.06 -12.18
C ALA A 325 -10.04 -20.46 -11.43
N GLY A 326 -10.89 -19.75 -12.16
CA GLY A 326 -12.07 -19.06 -11.62
C GLY A 326 -11.78 -17.67 -11.02
N ALA A 327 -10.51 -17.29 -10.84
CA ALA A 327 -10.16 -15.95 -10.39
C ALA A 327 -10.38 -14.90 -11.50
N PRO A 328 -10.65 -13.63 -11.14
CA PRO A 328 -10.63 -12.53 -12.09
C PRO A 328 -9.28 -12.43 -12.79
N ALA A 329 -9.29 -12.21 -14.11
CA ALA A 329 -8.08 -12.08 -14.91
C ALA A 329 -7.50 -10.66 -14.83
N ASP A 330 -6.82 -10.38 -13.72
CA ASP A 330 -6.00 -9.18 -13.51
C ASP A 330 -4.53 -9.57 -13.65
N LEU A 331 -3.96 -9.39 -14.85
CA LEU A 331 -2.69 -10.01 -15.26
C LEU A 331 -1.76 -8.99 -15.89
N LEU A 332 -0.47 -9.23 -15.71
CA LEU A 332 0.60 -8.54 -16.42
C LEU A 332 1.44 -9.54 -17.20
N VAL A 333 1.85 -9.13 -18.39
CA VAL A 333 2.81 -9.89 -19.20
C VAL A 333 4.05 -9.03 -19.41
N PHE A 334 5.21 -9.63 -19.18
CA PHE A 334 6.52 -9.04 -19.42
C PHE A 334 7.33 -9.93 -20.35
N ARG A 335 7.99 -9.35 -21.35
CA ARG A 335 8.93 -10.08 -22.21
C ARG A 335 10.22 -10.44 -21.47
N ASN A 336 10.67 -9.58 -20.56
CA ASN A 336 11.85 -9.76 -19.73
C ASN A 336 11.44 -10.07 -18.28
N ASP A 337 12.36 -10.63 -17.49
CA ASP A 337 12.08 -10.95 -16.09
C ASP A 337 11.74 -9.67 -15.30
N PRO A 338 10.52 -9.55 -14.75
CA PRO A 338 10.08 -8.35 -14.04
C PRO A 338 10.86 -8.09 -12.74
N ARG A 339 11.64 -9.07 -12.25
CA ARG A 339 12.49 -8.92 -11.06
C ARG A 339 13.80 -8.18 -11.35
N ALA A 340 14.17 -8.06 -12.63
CA ALA A 340 15.50 -7.60 -13.05
C ALA A 340 15.78 -6.12 -12.75
N SER A 341 14.80 -5.23 -12.91
CA SER A 341 14.95 -3.79 -12.62
C SER A 341 13.59 -3.10 -12.49
N SER A 342 13.57 -1.94 -11.82
CA SER A 342 12.37 -1.08 -11.76
C SER A 342 11.89 -0.66 -13.15
N ASP A 343 12.79 -0.33 -14.08
CA ASP A 343 12.45 0.01 -15.48
C ASP A 343 11.66 -1.10 -16.19
N THR A 344 12.00 -2.36 -15.92
CA THR A 344 11.29 -3.51 -16.51
C THR A 344 9.92 -3.66 -15.86
N LEU A 345 9.86 -3.57 -14.53
CA LEU A 345 8.63 -3.74 -13.75
C LEU A 345 7.61 -2.63 -14.01
N ALA A 346 8.05 -1.38 -14.18
CA ALA A 346 7.20 -0.23 -14.45
C ALA A 346 6.57 -0.22 -15.86
N ALA A 347 7.01 -1.11 -16.75
CA ALA A 347 6.62 -1.11 -18.16
C ALA A 347 6.15 -2.48 -18.65
N PRO A 348 5.05 -3.02 -18.10
CA PRO A 348 4.45 -4.26 -18.60
C PRO A 348 4.13 -4.15 -20.09
N ASP A 349 4.37 -5.24 -20.82
CA ASP A 349 4.11 -5.30 -22.26
C ASP A 349 2.63 -5.46 -22.56
N VAL A 350 1.90 -6.14 -21.67
CA VAL A 350 0.44 -6.25 -21.70
C VAL A 350 -0.12 -6.06 -20.30
N VAL A 351 -1.17 -5.24 -20.18
CA VAL A 351 -1.97 -5.09 -18.97
C VAL A 351 -3.37 -5.62 -19.25
N VAL A 352 -3.81 -6.58 -18.45
CA VAL A 352 -5.13 -7.18 -18.52
C VAL A 352 -5.86 -6.93 -17.22
N LEU A 353 -7.05 -6.34 -17.32
CA LEU A 353 -7.87 -5.99 -16.16
C LEU A 353 -9.26 -6.58 -16.36
N ARG A 354 -9.69 -7.43 -15.43
CA ARG A 354 -10.96 -8.18 -15.51
C ARG A 354 -11.14 -8.87 -16.87
N GLY A 355 -10.05 -9.46 -17.37
CA GLY A 355 -9.99 -10.18 -18.64
C GLY A 355 -10.06 -9.32 -19.90
N VAL A 356 -9.87 -8.01 -19.78
CA VAL A 356 -9.78 -7.08 -20.91
C VAL A 356 -8.36 -6.60 -21.05
N VAL A 357 -7.79 -6.69 -22.25
CA VAL A 357 -6.52 -6.03 -22.56
C VAL A 357 -6.76 -4.52 -22.58
N VAL A 358 -6.26 -3.83 -21.56
CA VAL A 358 -6.42 -2.36 -21.40
C VAL A 358 -5.21 -1.58 -21.90
N LYS A 359 -4.05 -2.24 -22.02
CA LYS A 359 -2.81 -1.65 -22.54
C LYS A 359 -1.92 -2.70 -23.19
N THR A 360 -1.27 -2.31 -24.28
CA THR A 360 -0.21 -3.07 -24.96
C THR A 360 0.92 -2.11 -25.37
N ARG A 361 2.15 -2.61 -25.43
CA ARG A 361 3.34 -1.84 -25.81
C ARG A 361 3.91 -2.22 -27.18
#